data_AF-A0A3R7N7X0-F1
#
_entry.id   AF-A0A3R7N7X0-F1
#
_cell.length_a   1.000
_cell.length_b   1.000
_cell.length_c   1.000
_cell.angle_alpha   90.00
_cell.angle_beta   90.00
_cell.angle_gamma   90.00
#
_symmetry.space_group_name_H-M   'P 1'
#
loop_
_entity.id
_entity.type
_entity.pdbx_description
1 polymer ?
#
loop_
_entity_poly.entity_id
_entity_poly.type
_entity_poly.pdbx_seq_one_letter_code
_entity_poly.pdbx_strand_id
1 'polypeptide(L)'
;MLTASRKSVLLNEVLHLAVKLHAERLRVHSTKARWVYPNSRMTGSASISRCLNVTTRGVDADMVLYVAAGPGLPTWAVPCAVDGHARPVAGAVQACVSDVDALLSGVCRVADVMAHALGLDVGEVASHNMLLGVPDVRGQRLPRNCRVFLRRVKGNEEALQAWETKGHGAADVG
;
A
#
# COMPACT_ATOMS: atom_id res chain seq x y z
N MET A 1 5.94 22.83 5.98
CA MET A 1 4.56 23.35 5.86
C MET A 1 4.08 23.15 4.43
N LEU A 2 2.80 22.79 4.23
CA LEU A 2 2.22 22.55 2.91
C LEU A 2 1.82 23.89 2.26
N THR A 3 2.73 24.48 1.49
CA THR A 3 2.48 25.68 0.70
C THR A 3 1.68 25.34 -0.57
N ALA A 4 1.11 26.35 -1.26
CA ALA A 4 0.43 26.14 -2.53
C ALA A 4 1.35 25.50 -3.59
N SER A 5 2.61 25.93 -3.67
CA SER A 5 3.61 25.35 -4.57
C SER A 5 3.88 23.87 -4.27
N ARG A 6 4.14 23.54 -2.99
CA ARG A 6 4.35 22.16 -2.54
C ARG A 6 3.11 21.29 -2.74
N LYS A 7 1.91 21.84 -2.52
CA LYS A 7 0.65 21.15 -2.80
C LYS A 7 0.52 20.81 -4.29
N SER A 8 0.91 21.72 -5.18
CA SER A 8 0.90 21.48 -6.62
C SER A 8 1.83 20.33 -7.01
N VAL A 9 3.09 20.36 -6.55
CA VAL A 9 4.07 19.29 -6.82
C VAL A 9 3.58 17.95 -6.26
N LEU A 10 3.03 17.96 -5.04
CA LEU A 10 2.49 16.74 -4.43
C LEU A 10 1.36 16.13 -5.28
N LEU A 11 0.38 16.94 -5.70
CA LEU A 11 -0.79 16.46 -6.45
C LEU A 11 -0.45 16.07 -7.90
N ASN A 12 0.23 16.96 -8.62
CA ASN A 12 0.39 16.86 -10.07
C ASN A 12 1.60 16.01 -10.48
N GLU A 13 2.58 15.86 -9.58
CA GLU A 13 3.80 15.10 -9.86
C GLU A 13 3.91 13.88 -8.96
N VAL A 14 4.10 14.07 -7.64
CA VAL A 14 4.41 12.95 -6.73
C VAL A 14 3.31 11.89 -6.71
N LEU A 15 2.07 12.29 -6.41
CA LEU A 15 0.94 11.37 -6.31
C LEU A 15 0.55 10.82 -7.69
N HIS A 16 0.54 11.67 -8.72
CA HIS A 16 0.19 11.25 -10.06
C HIS A 16 1.17 10.20 -10.61
N LEU A 17 2.49 10.42 -10.46
CA LEU A 17 3.51 9.48 -10.90
C LEU A 17 3.51 8.20 -10.06
N ALA A 18 3.30 8.30 -8.74
CA ALA A 18 3.20 7.12 -7.86
C ALA A 18 2.00 6.24 -8.23
N VAL A 19 0.83 6.84 -8.49
CA VAL A 19 -0.36 6.12 -8.97
C VAL A 19 -0.08 5.49 -10.33
N LYS A 20 0.56 6.23 -11.26
CA LYS A 20 0.91 5.73 -12.59
C LYS A 20 1.82 4.50 -12.53
N LEU A 21 2.81 4.49 -11.63
CA LEU A 21 3.72 3.35 -11.46
C LEU A 21 2.96 2.05 -11.14
N HIS A 22 1.89 2.14 -10.34
CA HIS A 22 1.05 0.99 -10.00
C HIS A 22 0.04 0.68 -11.10
N ALA A 23 -0.69 1.67 -11.60
CA ALA A 23 -1.75 1.48 -12.59
C ALA A 23 -1.25 0.85 -13.90
N GLU A 24 -0.01 1.15 -14.32
CA GLU A 24 0.58 0.56 -15.52
C GLU A 24 1.00 -0.91 -15.35
N ARG A 25 1.20 -1.37 -14.11
CA ARG A 25 1.74 -2.71 -13.78
C ARG A 25 0.70 -3.65 -13.19
N LEU A 26 -0.22 -3.11 -12.40
CA LEU A 26 -1.25 -3.87 -11.68
C LEU A 26 -2.55 -3.82 -12.47
N ARG A 27 -2.87 -4.94 -13.13
CA ARG A 27 -4.17 -5.12 -13.78
C ARG A 27 -5.18 -5.63 -12.77
N VAL A 28 -6.35 -5.04 -12.77
CA VAL A 28 -7.49 -5.41 -11.93
C VAL A 28 -8.63 -5.91 -12.82
N HIS A 29 -9.33 -6.93 -12.35
CA HIS A 29 -10.64 -7.26 -12.89
C HIS A 29 -11.68 -6.31 -12.31
N SER A 30 -12.15 -5.36 -13.12
CA SER A 30 -13.07 -4.34 -12.63
C SER A 30 -14.39 -4.96 -12.19
N THR A 31 -14.84 -4.61 -10.98
CA THR A 31 -16.09 -5.12 -10.41
C THR A 31 -17.33 -4.42 -11.00
N LYS A 32 -17.15 -3.34 -11.78
CA LYS A 32 -18.21 -2.45 -12.33
C LYS A 32 -19.22 -1.94 -11.29
N ALA A 33 -18.98 -2.21 -10.02
CA ALA A 33 -19.83 -1.83 -8.92
C ALA A 33 -19.43 -0.44 -8.47
N ARG A 34 -20.39 0.48 -8.41
CA ARG A 34 -20.13 1.80 -7.84
C ARG A 34 -19.75 1.62 -6.37
N TRP A 35 -18.52 2.00 -6.04
CA TRP A 35 -18.05 1.93 -4.67
C TRP A 35 -18.67 3.07 -3.87
N VAL A 36 -19.42 2.72 -2.82
CA VAL A 36 -19.97 3.66 -1.85
C VAL A 36 -19.28 3.41 -0.53
N TYR A 37 -18.81 4.47 0.11
CA TYR A 37 -18.15 4.37 1.40
C TYR A 37 -19.04 3.68 2.43
N PRO A 38 -18.65 2.50 2.94
CA PRO A 38 -19.47 1.78 3.89
C PRO A 38 -19.25 2.36 5.30
N ASN A 39 -20.30 2.98 5.86
CA ASN A 39 -20.27 3.54 7.23
C ASN A 39 -19.95 2.50 8.34
N SER A 40 -19.95 1.19 8.04
CA SER A 40 -19.90 0.12 9.06
C SER A 40 -18.81 -0.96 8.88
N ARG A 41 -17.93 -0.86 7.86
CA ARG A 41 -16.93 -1.92 7.56
C ARG A 41 -15.49 -1.42 7.46
N MET A 42 -15.13 -0.43 8.26
CA MET A 42 -13.74 0.04 8.30
C MET A 42 -12.93 -0.77 9.33
N THR A 43 -11.96 -1.53 8.83
CA THR A 43 -10.93 -2.15 9.66
C THR A 43 -9.72 -1.22 9.68
N GLY A 44 -9.67 -0.30 10.64
CA GLY A 44 -8.55 0.64 10.79
C GLY A 44 -8.85 1.73 11.80
N SER A 45 -7.82 2.14 12.56
CA SER A 45 -7.86 3.15 13.63
C SER A 45 -8.83 4.31 13.33
N ALA A 46 -9.57 4.74 14.36
CA ALA A 46 -10.46 5.91 14.40
C ALA A 46 -9.85 7.23 13.84
N SER A 47 -8.55 7.23 13.55
CA SER A 47 -7.83 8.27 12.83
C SER A 47 -8.27 8.45 11.37
N ILE A 48 -8.70 7.38 10.69
CA ILE A 48 -9.10 7.42 9.28
C ILE A 48 -10.48 8.09 9.13
N SER A 49 -11.36 7.91 10.11
CA SER A 49 -12.70 8.52 10.19
C SER A 49 -12.66 10.05 10.10
N ARG A 50 -11.54 10.68 10.47
CA ARG A 50 -11.38 12.14 10.53
C ARG A 50 -10.99 12.78 9.20
N CYS A 51 -10.45 12.01 8.25
CA CYS A 51 -9.94 12.54 6.97
C CYS A 51 -10.98 12.50 5.83
N LEU A 52 -12.18 12.00 6.11
CA LEU A 52 -13.10 11.51 5.09
C LEU A 52 -14.43 12.27 5.16
N ASN A 53 -14.47 13.46 4.53
CA ASN A 53 -15.73 14.03 4.05
C ASN A 53 -16.12 13.26 2.79
N VAL A 54 -16.66 12.06 2.98
CA VAL A 54 -16.88 11.14 1.86
C VAL A 54 -18.12 11.54 1.10
N THR A 55 -17.99 11.57 -0.22
CA THR A 55 -19.12 11.72 -1.12
C THR A 55 -20.05 10.52 -0.95
N THR A 56 -21.26 10.77 -0.43
CA THR A 56 -22.34 9.77 -0.31
C THR A 56 -22.81 9.22 -1.66
N ARG A 57 -22.43 9.89 -2.76
CA ARG A 57 -22.81 9.52 -4.13
C ARG A 57 -22.05 8.33 -4.73
N GLY A 58 -21.01 7.85 -4.05
CA GLY A 58 -20.15 6.76 -4.54
C GLY A 58 -19.27 7.17 -5.73
N VAL A 59 -18.26 6.35 -6.03
CA VAL A 59 -17.27 6.57 -7.08
C VAL A 59 -17.22 5.33 -7.98
N ASP A 60 -17.16 5.54 -9.30
CA ASP A 60 -16.89 4.48 -10.27
C ASP A 60 -15.36 4.30 -10.38
N ALA A 61 -14.82 3.47 -9.50
CA ALA A 61 -13.40 3.17 -9.43
C ALA A 61 -13.17 1.79 -8.81
N ASP A 62 -12.13 1.11 -9.28
CA ASP A 62 -11.74 -0.18 -8.72
C ASP A 62 -11.07 -0.05 -7.33
N MET A 63 -10.57 1.13 -7.01
CA MET A 63 -9.99 1.48 -5.71
C MET A 63 -9.99 3.00 -5.48
N VAL A 64 -10.22 3.43 -4.24
CA VAL A 64 -10.15 4.84 -3.83
C VAL A 64 -9.03 5.06 -2.80
N LEU A 65 -8.15 6.02 -3.06
CA LEU A 65 -7.11 6.45 -2.12
C LEU A 65 -7.44 7.81 -1.51
N TYR A 66 -7.53 7.87 -0.18
CA TYR A 66 -7.69 9.11 0.58
C TYR A 66 -6.33 9.63 1.00
N VAL A 67 -5.93 10.76 0.43
CA VAL A 67 -4.60 11.33 0.68
C VAL A 67 -4.69 12.51 1.65
N ALA A 68 -3.90 12.45 2.71
CA ALA A 68 -3.62 13.57 3.60
C ALA A 68 -2.14 13.95 3.53
N ALA A 69 -1.83 15.21 3.83
CA ALA A 69 -0.46 15.69 3.92
C ALA A 69 -0.36 16.73 5.04
N GLY A 70 0.49 16.45 6.03
CA GLY A 70 0.66 17.26 7.22
C GLY A 70 2.14 17.39 7.62
N PRO A 71 2.53 18.49 8.28
CA PRO A 71 3.89 18.66 8.76
C PRO A 71 4.23 17.61 9.84
N GLY A 72 5.47 17.12 9.83
CA GLY A 72 6.01 16.28 10.92
C GLY A 72 5.53 14.82 10.93
N LEU A 73 4.64 14.42 10.02
CA LEU A 73 4.18 13.03 9.92
C LEU A 73 4.95 12.29 8.82
N PRO A 74 5.43 11.05 9.10
CA PRO A 74 6.07 10.24 8.09
C PRO A 74 5.08 9.80 7.02
N THR A 75 5.62 9.37 5.88
CA THR A 75 4.83 8.81 4.79
C THR A 75 4.41 7.39 5.14
N TRP A 76 3.11 7.11 5.11
CA TRP A 76 2.54 5.79 5.38
C TRP A 76 1.26 5.60 4.57
N ALA A 77 0.86 4.35 4.36
CA ALA A 77 -0.45 4.04 3.79
C ALA A 77 -0.97 2.70 4.32
N VAL A 78 -2.29 2.57 4.42
CA VAL A 78 -2.97 1.35 4.89
C VAL A 78 -4.27 1.10 4.12
N PRO A 79 -4.66 -0.18 3.91
CA PRO A 79 -6.00 -0.49 3.43
C PRO A 79 -7.03 -0.10 4.48
N CYS A 80 -8.18 0.41 4.03
CA CYS A 80 -9.26 0.91 4.88
C CYS A 80 -10.57 0.12 4.68
N ALA A 81 -10.74 -0.48 3.50
CA ALA A 81 -11.87 -1.33 3.18
C ALA A 81 -11.47 -2.38 2.15
N VAL A 82 -12.03 -3.57 2.29
CA VAL A 82 -11.90 -4.69 1.36
C VAL A 82 -13.27 -5.14 0.85
N ASP A 83 -13.32 -5.74 -0.33
CA ASP A 83 -14.54 -6.38 -0.85
C ASP A 83 -14.76 -7.79 -0.28
N GLY A 84 -15.77 -8.50 -0.79
CA GLY A 84 -16.09 -9.87 -0.37
C GLY A 84 -15.00 -10.91 -0.66
N HIS A 85 -13.98 -10.56 -1.45
CA HIS A 85 -12.84 -11.40 -1.80
C HIS A 85 -11.54 -10.93 -1.12
N ALA A 86 -11.64 -10.12 -0.07
CA ALA A 86 -10.51 -9.52 0.64
C ALA A 86 -9.63 -8.59 -0.24
N ARG A 87 -10.11 -8.18 -1.41
CA ARG A 87 -9.38 -7.23 -2.25
C ARG A 87 -9.55 -5.81 -1.70
N PRO A 88 -8.47 -5.04 -1.48
CA PRO A 88 -8.58 -3.63 -1.10
C PRO A 88 -9.36 -2.80 -2.13
N VAL A 89 -10.38 -2.08 -1.65
CA VAL A 89 -11.22 -1.17 -2.45
C VAL A 89 -11.11 0.27 -1.98
N ALA A 90 -10.60 0.51 -0.78
CA ALA A 90 -10.21 1.83 -0.33
C ALA A 90 -8.99 1.78 0.59
N GLY A 91 -8.17 2.82 0.55
CA GLY A 91 -7.00 2.99 1.40
C GLY A 91 -6.76 4.45 1.77
N ALA A 92 -5.97 4.66 2.82
CA ALA A 92 -5.55 5.97 3.27
C ALA A 92 -4.04 6.10 3.06
N VAL A 93 -3.60 7.29 2.63
CA VAL A 93 -2.21 7.65 2.40
C VAL A 93 -1.93 8.94 3.15
N GLN A 94 -0.93 8.94 4.02
CA GLN A 94 -0.33 10.16 4.53
C GLN A 94 0.95 10.41 3.75
N ALA A 95 1.04 11.53 3.03
CA ALA A 95 2.27 11.97 2.38
C ALA A 95 3.01 12.97 3.26
N CYS A 96 4.30 12.76 3.46
CA CYS A 96 5.14 13.74 4.13
C CYS A 96 5.36 14.93 3.18
N VAL A 97 5.30 16.14 3.71
CA VAL A 97 5.54 17.34 2.90
C VAL A 97 6.95 17.36 2.31
N SER A 98 7.93 16.69 2.92
CA SER A 98 9.30 16.61 2.38
C SER A 98 9.44 15.68 1.16
N ASP A 99 8.41 14.89 0.81
CA ASP A 99 8.41 14.10 -0.44
C ASP A 99 8.58 14.97 -1.69
N VAL A 100 8.17 16.24 -1.62
CA VAL A 100 8.26 17.16 -2.77
C VAL A 100 9.64 17.80 -2.91
N ASP A 101 10.52 17.66 -1.91
CA ASP A 101 11.84 18.32 -1.92
C ASP A 101 12.83 17.58 -2.83
N ALA A 102 12.61 16.28 -3.07
CA ALA A 102 13.40 15.46 -3.99
C ALA A 102 12.48 14.54 -4.80
N LEU A 103 12.02 15.04 -5.96
CA LEU A 103 10.90 14.46 -6.72
C LEU A 103 11.02 12.95 -6.95
N LEU A 104 12.15 12.46 -7.48
CA LEU A 104 12.30 11.02 -7.79
C LEU A 104 12.21 10.16 -6.52
N SER A 105 12.95 10.53 -5.48
CA SER A 105 12.93 9.81 -4.20
C SER A 105 11.55 9.88 -3.53
N GLY A 106 10.85 11.02 -3.64
CA GLY A 106 9.50 11.19 -3.14
C GLY A 106 8.49 10.32 -3.89
N VAL A 107 8.53 10.29 -5.22
CA VAL A 107 7.70 9.41 -6.05
C VAL A 107 7.93 7.95 -5.67
N CYS A 108 9.19 7.50 -5.57
CA CYS A 108 9.50 6.13 -5.19
C CYS A 108 8.99 5.80 -3.78
N ARG A 109 9.19 6.69 -2.81
CA ARG A 109 8.71 6.49 -1.43
C ARG A 109 7.20 6.44 -1.33
N VAL A 110 6.50 7.36 -2.00
CA VAL A 110 5.03 7.38 -2.03
C VAL A 110 4.48 6.15 -2.75
N ALA A 111 5.10 5.72 -3.85
CA ALA A 111 4.72 4.50 -4.55
C ALA A 111 4.92 3.26 -3.66
N ASP A 112 6.06 3.16 -2.98
CA ASP A 112 6.33 2.05 -2.04
C ASP A 112 5.26 1.96 -0.95
N VAL A 113 4.94 3.07 -0.28
CA VAL A 113 3.88 3.01 0.75
C VAL A 113 2.49 2.75 0.17
N MET A 114 2.16 3.29 -1.02
CA MET A 114 0.88 3.05 -1.67
C MET A 114 0.68 1.55 -1.95
N ALA A 115 1.76 0.79 -2.14
CA ALA A 115 1.70 -0.66 -2.28
C ALA A 115 1.02 -1.33 -1.07
N HIS A 116 1.29 -0.86 0.16
CA HIS A 116 0.62 -1.37 1.36
C HIS A 116 -0.89 -1.12 1.32
N ALA A 117 -1.33 0.07 0.91
CA ALA A 117 -2.76 0.36 0.73
C ALA A 117 -3.42 -0.50 -0.36
N LEU A 118 -2.63 -0.97 -1.34
CA LEU A 118 -3.05 -1.89 -2.40
C LEU A 118 -3.05 -3.36 -1.95
N GLY A 119 -2.70 -3.66 -0.69
CA GLY A 119 -2.66 -5.02 -0.14
C GLY A 119 -1.32 -5.74 -0.34
N LEU A 120 -0.29 -5.04 -0.80
CA LEU A 120 1.09 -5.56 -0.83
C LEU A 120 1.71 -5.39 0.56
N ASP A 121 1.17 -6.13 1.52
CA ASP A 121 1.65 -6.19 2.90
C ASP A 121 2.05 -7.61 3.27
N VAL A 122 3.02 -7.75 4.17
CA VAL A 122 3.51 -9.07 4.62
C VAL A 122 2.38 -9.87 5.28
N GLY A 123 1.47 -9.22 5.99
CA GLY A 123 0.29 -9.85 6.58
C GLY A 123 -0.63 -10.46 5.52
N GLU A 124 -0.85 -9.77 4.40
CA GLU A 124 -1.66 -10.28 3.29
C GLU A 124 -0.95 -11.40 2.52
N VAL A 125 0.36 -11.26 2.27
CA VAL A 125 1.15 -12.33 1.66
C VAL A 125 1.16 -13.58 2.56
N ALA A 126 1.15 -13.40 3.89
CA ALA A 126 1.01 -14.48 4.85
C ALA A 126 -0.40 -15.09 4.83
N SER A 127 -1.46 -14.28 4.81
CA SER A 127 -2.88 -14.73 4.81
C SER A 127 -3.19 -15.60 3.59
N HIS A 128 -2.53 -15.31 2.46
CA HIS A 128 -2.62 -16.09 1.22
C HIS A 128 -1.67 -17.30 1.16
N ASN A 129 -1.01 -17.68 2.26
CA ASN A 129 -0.06 -18.80 2.32
C ASN A 129 1.10 -18.69 1.30
N MET A 130 1.53 -17.47 0.99
CA MET A 130 2.60 -17.21 0.01
C MET A 130 3.99 -17.05 0.66
N LEU A 131 4.10 -17.27 1.97
CA LEU A 131 5.35 -17.18 2.72
C LEU A 131 5.84 -18.55 3.20
N LEU A 132 7.11 -18.84 2.95
CA LEU A 132 7.75 -20.06 3.42
C LEU A 132 8.79 -19.76 4.50
N GLY A 133 8.84 -20.62 5.52
CA GLY A 133 9.92 -20.64 6.49
C GLY A 133 11.08 -21.44 5.94
N VAL A 134 12.08 -20.78 5.40
CA VAL A 134 13.29 -21.44 4.88
C VAL A 134 14.40 -21.26 5.91
N PRO A 135 14.91 -22.35 6.53
CA PRO A 135 16.09 -22.26 7.35
C PRO A 135 17.32 -22.02 6.47
N ASP A 136 18.32 -21.34 7.04
CA ASP A 136 19.68 -21.27 6.49
C ASP A 136 19.80 -20.67 5.07
N VAL A 137 19.22 -19.49 4.86
CA VAL A 137 19.33 -18.80 3.57
C VAL A 137 20.75 -18.23 3.43
N ARG A 138 21.46 -18.67 2.38
CA ARG A 138 22.86 -18.32 2.10
C ARG A 138 23.84 -18.66 3.25
N GLY A 139 23.59 -19.77 3.96
CA GLY A 139 24.45 -20.19 5.08
C GLY A 139 24.30 -19.32 6.34
N GLN A 140 23.24 -18.51 6.41
CA GLN A 140 22.90 -17.73 7.60
C GLN A 140 21.59 -18.21 8.19
N ARG A 141 21.62 -18.52 9.50
CA ARG A 141 20.41 -18.79 10.27
C ARG A 141 19.56 -17.51 10.31
N LEU A 142 18.49 -17.51 9.51
CA LEU A 142 17.56 -16.39 9.47
C LEU A 142 16.90 -16.17 10.86
N PRO A 143 16.65 -14.91 11.26
CA PRO A 143 15.79 -14.58 12.39
C PRO A 143 14.44 -15.31 12.29
N ARG A 144 13.83 -15.70 13.43
CA ARG A 144 12.56 -16.47 13.45
C ARG A 144 11.40 -15.80 12.71
N ASN A 145 11.46 -14.48 12.49
CA ASN A 145 10.47 -13.66 11.80
C ASN A 145 10.79 -13.39 10.32
N CYS A 146 11.94 -13.86 9.80
CA CYS A 146 12.23 -13.75 8.37
C CYS A 146 11.53 -14.88 7.62
N ARG A 147 10.66 -14.51 6.67
CA ARG A 147 10.04 -15.45 5.73
C ARG A 147 10.50 -15.16 4.31
N VAL A 148 10.41 -16.18 3.46
CA VAL A 148 10.80 -16.08 2.06
C VAL A 148 9.55 -16.10 1.20
N PHE A 149 9.43 -15.10 0.31
CA PHE A 149 8.48 -15.11 -0.77
C PHE A 149 9.10 -15.86 -1.96
N LEU A 150 8.47 -16.95 -2.40
CA LEU A 150 8.90 -17.66 -3.61
C LEU A 150 8.04 -17.23 -4.79
N ARG A 151 8.71 -16.82 -5.87
CA ARG A 151 8.10 -16.58 -7.17
C ARG A 151 8.62 -17.59 -8.17
N ARG A 152 7.73 -18.26 -8.89
CA ARG A 152 8.09 -19.10 -10.03
C ARG A 152 8.66 -18.22 -11.14
N VAL A 153 9.82 -18.59 -11.68
CA VAL A 153 10.43 -17.86 -12.79
C VAL A 153 9.60 -18.09 -14.04
N LYS A 154 9.18 -17.00 -14.69
CA LYS A 154 8.39 -17.10 -15.92
C LYS A 154 9.22 -17.80 -17.00
N GLY A 155 8.74 -18.94 -17.51
CA GLY A 155 9.42 -19.75 -18.52
C GLY A 155 10.37 -20.82 -17.98
N ASN A 156 10.44 -21.01 -16.65
CA ASN A 156 11.18 -22.13 -16.04
C ASN A 156 10.43 -22.61 -14.80
N GLU A 157 9.70 -23.73 -14.94
CA GLU A 157 8.82 -24.25 -13.87
C GLU A 157 9.58 -24.81 -12.67
N GLU A 158 10.86 -25.14 -12.83
CA GLU A 158 11.72 -25.65 -11.76
C GLU A 158 12.51 -24.55 -11.04
N ALA A 159 12.65 -23.37 -11.64
CA ALA A 159 13.36 -22.25 -11.02
C ALA A 159 12.43 -21.40 -10.12
N LEU A 160 12.79 -21.34 -8.84
CA LEU A 160 12.16 -20.47 -7.85
C LEU A 160 13.08 -19.30 -7.51
N GLN A 161 12.57 -18.07 -7.65
CA GLN A 161 13.21 -16.88 -7.11
C GLN A 161 12.71 -16.65 -5.69
N ALA A 162 13.65 -16.59 -4.75
CA ALA A 162 13.42 -16.34 -3.35
C ALA A 162 13.72 -14.87 -2.99
N TRP A 163 12.76 -14.19 -2.39
CA TRP A 163 12.92 -12.85 -1.84
C TRP A 163 12.75 -12.91 -0.34
N GLU A 164 13.75 -12.42 0.39
CA GLU A 164 13.67 -12.28 1.84
C GLU A 164 12.71 -11.14 2.19
N THR A 165 11.73 -11.44 3.03
CA THR A 165 10.87 -10.43 3.62
C THR A 165 11.48 -9.98 4.94
N LYS A 166 11.70 -8.67 5.10
CA LYS A 166 11.96 -8.11 6.43
C LYS A 166 10.64 -8.10 7.18
N GLY A 167 10.52 -8.93 8.22
CA GLY A 167 9.42 -8.82 9.17
C GLY A 167 9.57 -7.50 9.92
N HIS A 168 8.89 -6.44 9.46
CA HIS A 168 8.65 -5.29 10.32
C HIS A 168 7.70 -5.77 11.40
N GLY A 169 8.14 -5.70 12.66
CA GLY A 169 7.25 -5.94 13.78
C GLY A 169 6.02 -5.06 13.61
N ALA A 170 4.83 -5.63 13.79
CA ALA A 170 3.64 -4.84 14.07
C ALA A 170 4.07 -3.82 15.13
N ALA A 171 3.96 -2.53 14.82
CA ALA A 171 4.00 -1.54 15.88
C ALA A 171 2.84 -1.93 16.81
N ASP A 172 3.18 -2.40 18.01
CA ASP A 172 2.25 -2.48 19.12
C ASP A 172 1.70 -1.06 19.31
N VAL A 173 0.51 -0.82 18.77
CA VAL A 173 -0.31 0.33 19.14
C VAL A 173 -1.17 -0.17 20.29
N GLY A 174 -0.58 -0.13 21.48
CA GLY A 174 -1.34 -0.14 22.74
C GLY A 174 -2.19 1.11 22.88
#